data_AF-A0A2V6NIL5-F1
#
_entry.id   AF-A0A2V6NIL5-F1
#
_cell.length_a   1.000
_cell.length_b   1.000
_cell.length_c   1.000
_cell.angle_alpha   90.00
_cell.angle_beta   90.00
_cell.angle_gamma   90.00
#
_symmetry.space_group_name_H-M   'P 1'
#
loop_
_entity.id
_entity.type
_entity.pdbx_description
1 polymer ?
#
loop_
_entity_poly.entity_id
_entity_poly.type
_entity_poly.pdbx_seq_one_letter_code
_entity_poly.pdbx_strand_id
1 'polypeptide(L)'
;MLRIGCVKYLNARPLIHGWSGAVDFDHPAALCRKLERGKLDVALVSSLEYLRRPIYRIVDGASISAHGAVYSVIVAHNEDFSCAEEIEIDPASETSVALLRCLLSQRGLHPRLVRNTDLESVRPAELHSAESVAVEGSTETGTADKMSAGRTGQRPVFRAFDEHGELQRSRRNLPHWEQSGATYFVTFRLADAVPTSLASEWRDELQNWRRFHPEPLDDEGKKEYRRRFLQVREDWLDQGHGSCLLREPKTAMIVAEALRHFDSQRYYLDAFVVMPNHVHALVQPLPGHSLKDILRSWKSYSARQINKTLARSGSVWMEESFDRIVRDWTALVKCRDYIARNPEKAHLRTGAFVLSLAEKLRNTDLESVRLGELHSAESAAGRGSVETQTADSMSAGRTGQRPVFRLLIGDQAIRFRQEHSDYRLWDLGEEWKKVVNLPFVFALWLIRPETNNAKEIADDLRRLRDHNLEKMDDLVSTQSEVSPEFCRKYYQDYLFFDFGEREKAGLREFHHHCLRNKIDVAPELRLNLV
;
A
#
# COMPACT_ATOMS: atom_id res chain seq x y z
N MET A 1 22.78 -12.50 18.77
CA MET A 1 21.44 -13.03 18.46
C MET A 1 21.21 -12.87 16.97
N LEU A 2 20.76 -13.91 16.27
CA LEU A 2 20.56 -13.87 14.81
C LEU A 2 19.42 -12.92 14.45
N ARG A 3 19.64 -12.00 13.50
CA ARG A 3 18.62 -11.07 13.01
C ARG A 3 18.12 -11.55 11.65
N ILE A 4 16.94 -12.16 11.65
CA ILE A 4 16.32 -12.74 10.46
C ILE A 4 15.16 -11.88 9.99
N GLY A 5 15.06 -11.65 8.69
CA GLY A 5 13.92 -10.97 8.07
C GLY A 5 13.19 -11.86 7.08
N CYS A 6 11.88 -11.72 6.99
CA CYS A 6 11.07 -12.52 6.07
C CYS A 6 9.97 -11.67 5.45
N VAL A 7 9.66 -11.90 4.16
CA VAL A 7 8.51 -11.27 3.53
C VAL A 7 7.22 -11.75 4.17
N LYS A 8 6.22 -10.87 4.23
CA LYS A 8 4.93 -11.07 4.90
C LYS A 8 3.90 -11.90 4.12
N TYR A 9 4.24 -12.37 2.93
CA TYR A 9 3.29 -13.00 2.01
C TYR A 9 3.00 -14.45 2.37
N LEU A 10 1.82 -14.93 1.98
CA LEU A 10 1.39 -16.32 2.17
C LEU A 10 2.45 -17.32 1.66
N ASN A 11 3.09 -17.03 0.52
CA ASN A 11 4.09 -17.90 -0.09
C ASN A 11 5.37 -18.10 0.73
N ALA A 12 5.65 -17.26 1.73
CA ALA A 12 6.85 -17.40 2.56
C ALA A 12 6.62 -18.28 3.80
N ARG A 13 5.37 -18.58 4.14
CA ARG A 13 5.04 -19.30 5.38
C ARG A 13 5.70 -20.68 5.48
N PRO A 14 5.75 -21.51 4.41
CA PRO A 14 6.46 -22.79 4.48
C PRO A 14 7.93 -22.67 4.85
N LEU A 15 8.56 -21.51 4.60
CA LEU A 15 9.99 -21.31 4.84
C LEU A 15 10.34 -20.73 6.22
N ILE A 16 9.35 -20.28 7.01
CA ILE A 16 9.63 -19.54 8.25
C ILE A 16 8.67 -19.83 9.42
N HIS A 17 7.53 -20.48 9.16
CA HIS A 17 6.61 -20.83 10.23
C HIS A 17 7.29 -21.76 11.24
N GLY A 18 7.10 -21.50 12.54
CA GLY A 18 7.73 -22.28 13.61
C GLY A 18 9.18 -21.92 13.91
N TRP A 19 9.76 -20.89 13.27
CA TRP A 19 11.09 -20.40 13.64
C TRP A 19 11.12 -19.93 15.10
N SER A 20 12.10 -20.41 15.87
CA SER A 20 12.17 -20.21 17.32
C SER A 20 12.62 -18.81 17.76
N GLY A 21 13.26 -18.06 16.86
CA GLY A 21 13.73 -16.70 17.10
C GLY A 21 12.76 -15.60 16.65
N ALA A 22 13.07 -14.35 17.02
CA ALA A 22 12.33 -13.20 16.51
C ALA A 22 12.58 -13.02 14.99
N VAL A 23 11.52 -12.81 14.23
CA VAL A 23 11.58 -12.57 12.78
C VAL A 23 11.06 -11.17 12.47
N ASP A 24 11.87 -10.36 11.78
CA ASP A 24 11.46 -9.06 11.25
C ASP A 24 10.66 -9.27 9.95
N PHE A 25 9.35 -9.28 10.09
CA PHE A 25 8.47 -9.32 8.94
C PHE A 25 8.31 -7.92 8.34
N ASP A 26 8.56 -7.78 7.03
CA ASP A 26 8.43 -6.49 6.30
C ASP A 26 8.23 -6.72 4.79
N HIS A 27 8.05 -5.64 4.02
CA HIS A 27 8.00 -5.69 2.55
C HIS A 27 9.39 -5.98 1.95
N PRO A 28 9.48 -6.63 0.77
CA PRO A 28 10.74 -7.03 0.16
C PRO A 28 11.78 -5.90 0.08
N ALA A 29 11.39 -4.73 -0.43
CA ALA A 29 12.29 -3.59 -0.58
C ALA A 29 12.81 -3.04 0.76
N ALA A 30 12.02 -3.14 1.84
CA ALA A 30 12.45 -2.74 3.18
C ALA A 30 13.46 -3.74 3.77
N LEU A 31 13.21 -5.04 3.59
CA LEU A 31 14.13 -6.10 3.97
C LEU A 31 15.47 -5.99 3.23
N CYS A 32 15.47 -5.75 1.92
CA CYS A 32 16.71 -5.52 1.16
C CYS A 32 17.53 -4.36 1.76
N ARG A 33 16.90 -3.22 2.07
CA ARG A 33 17.59 -2.08 2.71
C ARG A 33 18.12 -2.41 4.10
N LYS A 34 17.38 -3.21 4.89
CA LYS A 34 17.82 -3.64 6.22
C LYS A 34 19.01 -4.63 6.13
N LEU A 35 18.96 -5.56 5.17
CA LEU A 35 20.04 -6.49 4.88
C LEU A 35 21.30 -5.74 4.42
N GLU A 36 21.18 -4.81 3.48
CA GLU A 36 22.27 -3.95 3.00
C GLU A 36 22.95 -3.16 4.14
N ARG A 37 22.15 -2.56 5.04
CA ARG A 37 22.65 -1.71 6.14
C ARG A 37 23.13 -2.49 7.37
N GLY A 38 23.09 -3.82 7.33
CA GLY A 38 23.59 -4.67 8.41
C GLY A 38 22.66 -4.69 9.61
N LYS A 39 21.37 -4.37 9.40
CA LYS A 39 20.31 -4.51 10.40
C LYS A 39 19.76 -5.93 10.45
N LEU A 40 19.90 -6.68 9.37
CA LEU A 40 19.60 -8.12 9.29
C LEU A 40 20.86 -8.88 8.89
N ASP A 41 21.00 -10.10 9.41
CA ASP A 41 22.06 -11.05 9.08
C ASP A 41 21.63 -11.95 7.91
N VAL A 42 20.35 -12.31 7.88
CA VAL A 42 19.74 -13.16 6.86
C VAL A 42 18.34 -12.66 6.53
N ALA A 43 17.95 -12.68 5.26
CA ALA A 43 16.59 -12.33 4.88
C ALA A 43 16.10 -13.10 3.66
N LEU A 44 14.82 -13.49 3.68
CA LEU A 44 14.11 -14.03 2.51
C LEU A 44 13.66 -12.84 1.67
N VAL A 45 14.34 -12.59 0.56
CA VAL A 45 14.11 -11.39 -0.27
C VAL A 45 14.09 -11.73 -1.75
N SER A 46 13.71 -10.75 -2.55
CA SER A 46 13.55 -10.86 -4.00
C SER A 46 14.85 -11.31 -4.69
N SER A 47 14.76 -12.25 -5.64
CA SER A 47 15.93 -12.77 -6.37
C SER A 47 16.71 -11.70 -7.14
N LEU A 48 16.05 -10.61 -7.58
CA LEU A 48 16.70 -9.46 -8.21
C LEU A 48 17.70 -8.74 -7.30
N GLU A 49 17.50 -8.76 -5.97
CA GLU A 49 18.46 -8.18 -5.01
C GLU A 49 19.82 -8.88 -5.13
N TYR A 50 19.79 -10.21 -5.21
CA TYR A 50 21.00 -11.01 -5.41
C TYR A 50 21.64 -10.73 -6.76
N LEU A 51 20.84 -10.64 -7.83
CA LEU A 51 21.37 -10.37 -9.17
C LEU A 51 22.04 -9.01 -9.28
N ARG A 52 21.55 -7.98 -8.56
CA ARG A 52 22.21 -6.67 -8.47
C ARG A 52 23.48 -6.70 -7.65
N ARG A 53 23.47 -7.47 -6.57
CA ARG A 53 24.52 -7.48 -5.56
C ARG A 53 24.86 -8.93 -5.19
N PRO A 54 25.62 -9.64 -6.03
CA PRO A 54 25.97 -11.05 -5.80
C PRO A 54 27.06 -11.22 -4.70
N ILE A 55 27.03 -10.36 -3.68
CA ILE A 55 27.91 -10.38 -2.51
C ILE A 55 27.36 -11.27 -1.38
N TYR A 56 26.05 -11.51 -1.38
CA TYR A 56 25.39 -12.34 -0.38
C TYR A 56 25.70 -13.83 -0.61
N ARG A 57 25.53 -14.65 0.42
CA ARG A 57 25.50 -16.11 0.32
C ARG A 57 24.03 -16.54 0.19
N ILE A 58 23.72 -17.42 -0.75
CA ILE A 58 22.39 -17.99 -0.94
C ILE A 58 22.32 -19.29 -0.15
N VAL A 59 21.28 -19.45 0.66
CA VAL A 59 20.97 -20.76 1.28
C VAL A 59 20.65 -21.74 0.16
N ASP A 60 21.55 -22.69 -0.08
CA ASP A 60 21.34 -23.69 -1.12
C ASP A 60 20.15 -24.58 -0.78
N GLY A 61 19.48 -25.07 -1.81
CA GLY A 61 18.31 -25.89 -1.64
C GLY A 61 17.08 -25.15 -1.13
N ALA A 62 17.05 -23.85 -0.77
CA ALA A 62 15.80 -23.19 -0.35
C ALA A 62 15.46 -21.94 -1.18
N SER A 63 14.28 -21.92 -1.81
CA SER A 63 13.77 -20.75 -2.54
C SER A 63 12.25 -20.63 -2.49
N ILE A 64 11.71 -19.55 -3.05
CA ILE A 64 10.32 -19.54 -3.55
C ILE A 64 10.40 -19.48 -5.07
N SER A 65 9.96 -20.53 -5.73
CA SER A 65 9.96 -20.63 -7.19
C SER A 65 8.64 -21.17 -7.74
N ALA A 66 8.42 -21.02 -9.05
CA ALA A 66 7.30 -21.62 -9.76
C ALA A 66 7.75 -22.16 -11.11
N HIS A 67 7.16 -23.28 -11.55
CA HIS A 67 7.37 -23.84 -12.89
C HIS A 67 6.05 -24.01 -13.65
N GLY A 68 5.49 -22.88 -14.06
CA GLY A 68 4.14 -22.75 -14.59
C GLY A 68 3.45 -21.59 -13.90
N ALA A 69 2.12 -21.60 -13.87
CA ALA A 69 1.38 -20.57 -13.15
C ALA A 69 1.88 -20.45 -11.71
N VAL A 70 2.16 -19.21 -11.27
CA VAL A 70 2.51 -18.92 -9.87
C VAL A 70 1.30 -18.45 -9.08
N TYR A 71 0.21 -18.09 -9.75
CA TYR A 71 -1.06 -17.60 -9.19
C TYR A 71 -0.99 -16.21 -8.54
N SER A 72 0.11 -15.89 -7.85
CA SER A 72 0.30 -14.68 -7.05
C SER A 72 1.15 -13.61 -7.73
N VAL A 73 1.49 -13.73 -9.01
CA VAL A 73 2.17 -12.69 -9.81
C VAL A 73 1.52 -12.63 -11.18
N ILE A 74 0.66 -11.63 -11.38
CA ILE A 74 -0.20 -11.53 -12.56
C ILE A 74 -0.23 -10.13 -13.13
N VAL A 75 -0.46 -10.00 -14.44
CA VAL A 75 -1.00 -8.77 -15.02
C VAL A 75 -2.49 -8.99 -15.31
N ALA A 76 -3.36 -8.33 -14.57
CA ALA A 76 -4.80 -8.34 -14.81
C ALA A 76 -5.16 -7.35 -15.92
N HIS A 77 -6.03 -7.76 -16.85
CA HIS A 77 -6.45 -6.93 -17.96
C HIS A 77 -7.86 -7.24 -18.48
N ASN A 78 -8.54 -6.26 -19.06
CA ASN A 78 -9.90 -6.39 -19.60
C ASN A 78 -9.97 -6.44 -21.14
N GLU A 79 -8.85 -6.23 -21.83
CA GLU A 79 -8.75 -6.15 -23.29
C GLU A 79 -7.66 -7.08 -23.86
N ASP A 80 -7.47 -7.12 -25.18
CA ASP A 80 -6.33 -7.83 -25.78
C ASP A 80 -5.00 -7.20 -25.35
N PHE A 81 -4.05 -8.05 -24.94
CA PHE A 81 -2.74 -7.62 -24.45
C PHE A 81 -1.87 -6.96 -25.53
N SER A 82 -2.15 -7.20 -26.81
CA SER A 82 -1.52 -6.50 -27.94
C SER A 82 -1.84 -5.00 -27.96
N CYS A 83 -2.94 -4.56 -27.33
CA CYS A 83 -3.34 -3.16 -27.20
C CYS A 83 -2.78 -2.48 -25.94
N ALA A 84 -1.89 -3.15 -25.18
CA ALA A 84 -1.32 -2.59 -23.96
C ALA A 84 -0.37 -1.43 -24.30
N GLU A 85 -0.85 -0.20 -24.14
CA GLU A 85 -0.02 1.01 -24.22
C GLU A 85 0.67 1.32 -22.88
N GLU A 86 -0.01 1.02 -21.77
CA GLU A 86 0.48 1.29 -20.41
C GLU A 86 0.17 0.11 -19.50
N ILE A 87 1.10 -0.21 -18.58
CA ILE A 87 0.87 -1.19 -17.52
C ILE A 87 1.18 -0.56 -16.17
N GLU A 88 0.20 -0.60 -15.28
CA GLU A 88 0.26 -0.19 -13.89
C GLU A 88 1.11 -1.17 -13.07
N ILE A 89 2.12 -0.68 -12.34
CA ILE A 89 3.04 -1.52 -11.54
C ILE A 89 3.18 -1.06 -10.08
N ASP A 90 3.33 -2.00 -9.15
CA ASP A 90 3.68 -1.73 -7.74
C ASP A 90 5.18 -1.39 -7.60
N PRO A 91 5.56 -0.22 -7.03
CA PRO A 91 6.95 0.12 -6.73
C PRO A 91 7.68 -0.85 -5.81
N ALA A 92 6.98 -1.61 -4.97
CA ALA A 92 7.58 -2.56 -4.02
C ALA A 92 7.97 -3.91 -4.67
N SER A 93 7.62 -4.13 -5.95
CA SER A 93 7.73 -5.41 -6.64
C SER A 93 8.80 -5.44 -7.73
N GLU A 94 10.04 -5.12 -7.37
CA GLU A 94 11.11 -4.93 -8.36
C GLU A 94 11.42 -6.19 -9.18
N THR A 95 11.39 -7.38 -8.59
CA THR A 95 11.57 -8.65 -9.33
C THR A 95 10.47 -8.89 -10.35
N SER A 96 9.20 -8.72 -9.97
CA SER A 96 8.08 -8.98 -10.89
C SER A 96 8.02 -7.92 -12.00
N VAL A 97 8.40 -6.67 -11.70
CA VAL A 97 8.57 -5.63 -12.74
C VAL A 97 9.70 -5.97 -13.70
N ALA A 98 10.83 -6.48 -13.20
CA ALA A 98 11.93 -6.92 -14.05
C ALA A 98 11.55 -8.12 -14.93
N LEU A 99 10.88 -9.12 -14.35
CA LEU A 99 10.33 -10.25 -15.10
C LEU A 99 9.33 -9.79 -16.17
N LEU A 100 8.40 -8.90 -15.82
CA LEU A 100 7.45 -8.32 -16.75
C LEU A 100 8.15 -7.65 -17.93
N ARG A 101 9.18 -6.82 -17.69
CA ARG A 101 9.98 -6.20 -18.76
C ARG A 101 10.61 -7.23 -19.68
N CYS A 102 11.19 -8.29 -19.11
CA CYS A 102 11.79 -9.37 -19.88
C CYS A 102 10.75 -10.07 -20.77
N LEU A 103 9.57 -10.40 -20.23
CA LEU A 103 8.50 -11.08 -20.97
C LEU A 103 7.87 -10.21 -22.06
N LEU A 104 7.66 -8.91 -21.78
CA LEU A 104 7.16 -7.95 -22.76
C LEU A 104 8.10 -7.83 -23.96
N SER A 105 9.40 -7.70 -23.69
CA SER A 105 10.44 -7.62 -24.72
C SER A 105 10.48 -8.87 -25.60
N GLN A 106 10.31 -10.07 -25.02
CA GLN A 106 10.23 -11.33 -25.78
C GLN A 106 9.02 -11.39 -26.71
N ARG A 107 7.93 -10.71 -26.35
CA ARG A 107 6.72 -10.59 -27.18
C ARG A 107 6.75 -9.38 -28.13
N GLY A 108 7.85 -8.61 -28.16
CA GLY A 108 7.94 -7.38 -28.96
C GLY A 108 6.98 -6.28 -28.51
N LEU A 109 6.53 -6.32 -27.25
CA LEU A 109 5.62 -5.34 -26.66
C LEU A 109 6.41 -4.31 -25.85
N HIS A 110 6.04 -3.05 -25.98
CA HIS A 110 6.72 -1.93 -25.33
C HIS A 110 5.76 -0.98 -24.60
N PRO A 111 4.85 -1.49 -23.74
CA PRO A 111 4.01 -0.62 -22.94
C PRO A 111 4.85 0.23 -21.99
N ARG A 112 4.37 1.45 -21.72
CA ARG A 112 4.92 2.30 -20.68
C ARG A 112 4.57 1.69 -19.32
N LEU A 113 5.58 1.34 -18.53
CA LEU A 113 5.36 0.88 -17.16
C LEU A 113 5.16 2.09 -16.25
N VAL A 114 3.92 2.31 -15.84
CA VAL A 114 3.52 3.45 -15.03
C VAL A 114 3.38 2.98 -13.59
N ARG A 115 4.00 3.70 -12.65
CA ARG A 115 3.87 3.37 -11.23
C ARG A 115 2.42 3.57 -10.82
N ASN A 116 1.77 2.48 -10.46
CA ASN A 116 0.50 2.54 -9.79
C ASN A 116 0.76 2.74 -8.30
N THR A 117 0.13 3.77 -7.83
CA THR A 117 0.29 4.36 -6.51
C THR A 117 -0.91 4.10 -5.63
N ASP A 118 -1.87 3.36 -6.18
CA ASP A 118 -3.11 2.90 -5.59
C ASP A 118 -2.97 1.45 -5.09
N LEU A 119 -1.79 0.86 -5.23
CA LEU A 119 -1.49 -0.48 -4.74
C LEU A 119 -1.16 -0.42 -3.24
N GLU A 120 -2.20 -0.71 -2.49
CA GLU A 120 -2.22 -0.95 -1.06
C GLU A 120 -1.16 -1.96 -0.60
N SER A 121 -0.16 -1.52 0.15
CA SER A 121 0.73 -2.41 0.93
C SER A 121 0.09 -2.79 2.30
N VAL A 122 -1.05 -3.50 2.34
CA VAL A 122 -1.72 -3.91 3.61
C VAL A 122 -1.06 -5.15 4.24
N ARG A 123 -1.24 -5.27 5.56
CA ARG A 123 -0.47 -5.99 6.58
C ARG A 123 -1.03 -7.40 6.90
N PRO A 124 -0.30 -8.23 7.68
CA PRO A 124 -0.67 -9.60 8.03
C PRO A 124 -1.63 -9.66 9.22
N ALA A 125 -2.59 -10.58 9.18
CA ALA A 125 -3.40 -10.92 10.34
C ALA A 125 -2.53 -11.48 11.49
N GLU A 126 -2.73 -10.94 12.68
CA GLU A 126 -2.13 -11.40 13.93
C GLU A 126 -2.61 -12.82 14.27
N LEU A 127 -1.64 -13.70 14.53
CA LEU A 127 -1.80 -14.97 15.24
C LEU A 127 -2.34 -14.68 16.65
N HIS A 128 -3.54 -15.15 16.96
CA HIS A 128 -3.92 -15.40 18.35
C HIS A 128 -4.21 -16.89 18.57
N SER A 129 -3.43 -17.41 19.51
CA SER A 129 -3.60 -18.65 20.24
C SER A 129 -5.05 -18.89 20.67
N ALA A 130 -5.50 -20.12 20.47
CA ALA A 130 -6.72 -20.65 21.06
C ALA A 130 -6.71 -20.50 22.59
N GLU A 131 -7.84 -20.06 23.15
CA GLU A 131 -8.54 -20.73 24.26
C GLU A 131 -9.78 -19.93 24.73
N SER A 132 -10.98 -20.52 24.51
CA SER A 132 -12.14 -20.56 25.44
C SER A 132 -12.91 -19.23 25.71
N VAL A 133 -14.23 -19.09 25.88
CA VAL A 133 -15.40 -19.95 26.15
C VAL A 133 -16.65 -19.22 25.59
N ALA A 134 -17.65 -19.98 25.15
CA ALA A 134 -18.97 -19.53 24.70
C ALA A 134 -19.83 -18.92 25.81
N VAL A 135 -20.64 -17.89 25.49
CA VAL A 135 -21.94 -17.64 26.14
C VAL A 135 -22.91 -17.06 25.11
N GLU A 136 -24.02 -17.77 24.92
CA GLU A 136 -25.21 -17.38 24.15
C GLU A 136 -25.99 -16.24 24.82
N GLY A 137 -26.72 -15.44 24.03
CA GLY A 137 -27.70 -14.49 24.58
C GLY A 137 -28.34 -13.57 23.53
N SER A 138 -29.46 -14.00 22.99
CA SER A 138 -30.45 -13.29 22.16
C SER A 138 -30.92 -11.93 22.70
N THR A 139 -31.18 -10.93 21.83
CA THR A 139 -32.52 -10.32 21.62
C THR A 139 -32.53 -9.14 20.63
N GLU A 140 -33.44 -9.29 19.65
CA GLU A 140 -34.26 -8.40 18.82
C GLU A 140 -34.21 -6.85 18.84
N THR A 141 -34.23 -6.33 17.60
CA THR A 141 -35.04 -5.23 17.03
C THR A 141 -34.71 -3.76 17.28
N GLY A 142 -34.66 -3.00 16.17
CA GLY A 142 -34.58 -1.54 16.15
C GLY A 142 -34.50 -0.97 14.73
N THR A 143 -35.65 -0.95 14.04
CA THR A 143 -36.03 -0.21 12.82
C THR A 143 -35.13 0.96 12.37
N ALA A 144 -34.62 0.90 11.14
CA ALA A 144 -34.03 2.04 10.44
C ALA A 144 -35.00 2.59 9.38
N ASP A 145 -35.40 3.83 9.62
CA ASP A 145 -36.31 4.64 8.82
C ASP A 145 -35.64 5.10 7.51
N LYS A 146 -36.38 5.01 6.41
CA LYS A 146 -36.06 5.64 5.12
C LYS A 146 -36.56 7.09 5.18
N MET A 147 -35.72 8.07 4.80
CA MET A 147 -36.13 9.12 3.85
C MET A 147 -34.92 9.76 3.15
N SER A 148 -35.01 9.73 1.83
CA SER A 148 -34.29 10.46 0.77
C SER A 148 -34.36 11.99 0.94
N ALA A 149 -33.59 12.86 0.29
CA ALA A 149 -33.16 12.97 -1.10
C ALA A 149 -32.10 14.11 -1.17
N GLY A 150 -31.27 14.35 -2.17
CA GLY A 150 -31.09 13.80 -3.52
C GLY A 150 -30.11 14.74 -4.25
N ARG A 151 -29.33 14.20 -5.20
CA ARG A 151 -28.70 14.86 -6.37
C ARG A 151 -27.75 13.84 -6.97
N THR A 152 -28.08 13.34 -8.18
CA THR A 152 -27.23 12.60 -9.13
C THR A 152 -26.24 11.62 -8.49
N GLY A 153 -26.52 10.31 -8.57
CA GLY A 153 -25.79 9.19 -7.96
C GLY A 153 -24.34 8.97 -8.45
N GLN A 154 -23.55 10.03 -8.45
CA GLN A 154 -22.18 10.10 -8.94
C GLN A 154 -21.29 10.54 -7.76
N ARG A 155 -20.36 9.66 -7.35
CA ARG A 155 -19.40 9.92 -6.25
C ARG A 155 -18.60 11.20 -6.51
N PRO A 156 -18.33 12.06 -5.53
CA PRO A 156 -17.58 13.30 -5.76
C PRO A 156 -16.19 13.05 -6.36
N VAL A 157 -15.74 13.96 -7.21
CA VAL A 157 -14.44 13.90 -7.87
C VAL A 157 -13.34 14.41 -6.94
N PHE A 158 -12.23 13.67 -6.86
CA PHE A 158 -10.98 14.09 -6.24
C PHE A 158 -10.40 15.32 -6.95
N ARG A 159 -10.02 16.32 -6.18
CA ARG A 159 -9.30 17.50 -6.65
C ARG A 159 -7.90 17.52 -6.04
N ALA A 160 -6.92 17.37 -6.93
CA ALA A 160 -5.50 17.41 -6.60
C ALA A 160 -5.02 18.85 -6.31
N PHE A 161 -3.77 18.96 -5.88
CA PHE A 161 -3.02 20.21 -5.96
C PHE A 161 -2.91 20.66 -7.43
N ASP A 162 -3.33 21.87 -7.71
CA ASP A 162 -3.18 22.52 -9.01
C ASP A 162 -2.04 23.53 -8.92
N GLU A 163 -0.98 23.31 -9.70
CA GLU A 163 0.21 24.16 -9.70
C GLU A 163 -0.02 25.54 -10.32
N HIS A 164 -1.07 25.70 -11.13
CA HIS A 164 -1.45 26.93 -11.80
C HIS A 164 -2.58 27.68 -11.09
N GLY A 165 -3.29 27.02 -10.18
CA GLY A 165 -4.40 27.62 -9.45
C GLY A 165 -3.94 28.59 -8.34
N GLU A 166 -4.87 29.46 -7.91
CA GLU A 166 -4.60 30.40 -6.82
C GLU A 166 -4.28 29.66 -5.51
N LEU A 167 -3.10 29.96 -4.96
CA LEU A 167 -2.59 29.37 -3.73
C LEU A 167 -2.53 30.41 -2.62
N GLN A 168 -3.42 30.31 -1.65
CA GLN A 168 -3.38 31.12 -0.44
C GLN A 168 -2.36 30.54 0.53
N ARG A 169 -1.42 31.36 0.96
CA ARG A 169 -0.38 30.96 1.93
C ARG A 169 -0.60 31.73 3.22
N SER A 170 -0.72 31.00 4.31
CA SER A 170 -0.68 31.58 5.65
C SER A 170 0.34 30.83 6.49
N ARG A 171 0.83 31.47 7.56
CA ARG A 171 1.84 30.88 8.43
C ARG A 171 1.60 31.29 9.87
N ARG A 172 1.63 30.32 10.77
CA ARG A 172 1.85 30.53 12.20
C ARG A 172 3.17 29.85 12.58
N ASN A 173 3.15 28.70 13.25
CA ASN A 173 4.39 27.93 13.45
C ASN A 173 4.63 26.98 12.26
N LEU A 174 3.57 26.56 11.56
CA LEU A 174 3.60 25.74 10.36
C LEU A 174 3.16 26.55 9.12
N PRO A 175 3.69 26.22 7.92
CA PRO A 175 3.18 26.75 6.67
C PRO A 175 1.86 26.08 6.30
N HIS A 176 0.83 26.87 6.01
CA HIS A 176 -0.48 26.41 5.58
C HIS A 176 -0.76 26.91 4.18
N TRP A 177 -1.01 25.99 3.25
CA TRP A 177 -1.30 26.29 1.86
C TRP A 177 -2.73 25.87 1.59
N GLU A 178 -3.55 26.80 1.12
CA GLU A 178 -4.94 26.58 0.81
C GLU A 178 -5.23 26.95 -0.64
N GLN A 179 -5.81 25.99 -1.36
CA GLN A 179 -6.31 26.09 -2.71
C GLN A 179 -7.79 25.69 -2.73
N SER A 180 -8.59 26.49 -3.43
CA SER A 180 -10.04 26.33 -3.47
C SER A 180 -10.45 24.95 -3.98
N GLY A 181 -11.19 24.20 -3.17
CA GLY A 181 -11.72 22.88 -3.51
C GLY A 181 -10.69 21.75 -3.60
N ALA A 182 -9.40 21.99 -3.32
CA ALA A 182 -8.41 20.94 -3.29
C ALA A 182 -8.67 19.93 -2.15
N THR A 183 -8.12 18.73 -2.26
CA THR A 183 -8.21 17.71 -1.20
C THR A 183 -7.05 17.84 -0.23
N TYR A 184 -7.33 17.70 1.05
CA TYR A 184 -6.34 17.84 2.12
C TYR A 184 -6.24 16.58 2.94
N PHE A 185 -5.01 16.23 3.28
CA PHE A 185 -4.73 15.35 4.41
C PHE A 185 -4.46 16.22 5.63
N VAL A 186 -5.22 16.01 6.70
CA VAL A 186 -5.13 16.79 7.93
C VAL A 186 -4.83 15.89 9.12
N THR A 187 -3.96 16.39 10.01
CA THR A 187 -3.71 15.82 11.33
C THR A 187 -3.99 16.89 12.39
N PHE A 188 -4.85 16.59 13.35
CA PHE A 188 -4.99 17.41 14.57
C PHE A 188 -4.96 16.53 15.81
N ARG A 189 -4.41 17.06 16.90
CA ARG A 189 -4.05 16.27 18.10
C ARG A 189 -4.46 16.95 19.38
N LEU A 190 -4.59 16.16 20.45
CA LEU A 190 -4.82 16.67 21.79
C LEU A 190 -3.67 17.62 22.19
N ALA A 191 -3.99 18.61 23.03
CA ALA A 191 -3.04 19.62 23.46
C ALA A 191 -1.81 19.00 24.16
N ASP A 192 -2.01 17.89 24.86
CA ASP A 192 -1.01 17.15 25.63
C ASP A 192 -0.47 15.90 24.93
N ALA A 193 -0.85 15.65 23.67
CA ALA A 193 -0.46 14.45 22.91
C ALA A 193 1.06 14.32 22.67
N VAL A 194 1.81 15.41 22.83
CA VAL A 194 3.28 15.42 22.76
C VAL A 194 3.78 16.12 24.03
N PRO A 195 4.53 15.43 24.91
CA PRO A 195 5.10 16.01 26.12
C PRO A 195 5.93 17.27 25.84
N THR A 196 5.83 18.26 26.72
CA THR A 196 6.54 19.56 26.57
C THR A 196 8.06 19.38 26.48
N SER A 197 8.63 18.40 27.20
CA SER A 197 10.06 18.07 27.15
C SER A 197 10.48 17.62 25.74
N LEU A 198 9.80 16.61 25.19
CA LEU A 198 10.04 16.11 23.83
C LEU A 198 9.84 17.22 22.78
N ALA A 199 8.78 18.01 22.92
CA ALA A 199 8.55 19.14 22.03
C ALA A 199 9.63 20.24 22.13
N SER A 200 10.30 20.38 23.28
CA SER A 200 11.43 21.31 23.44
C SER A 200 12.69 20.76 22.79
N GLU A 201 13.06 19.51 23.11
CA GLU A 201 14.23 18.84 22.54
C GLU A 201 14.18 18.83 21.00
N TRP A 202 13.01 18.53 20.42
CA TRP A 202 12.83 18.56 18.98
C TRP A 202 12.93 19.97 18.39
N ARG A 203 12.45 20.99 19.09
CA ARG A 203 12.60 22.40 18.63
C ARG A 203 14.05 22.81 18.62
N ASP A 204 14.80 22.44 19.66
CA ASP A 204 16.22 22.75 19.78
C ASP A 204 17.04 21.99 18.72
N GLU A 205 16.74 20.70 18.51
CA GLU A 205 17.36 19.89 17.45
C GLU A 205 17.04 20.46 16.06
N LEU A 206 15.77 20.79 15.78
CA LEU A 206 15.37 21.35 14.49
C LEU A 206 16.05 22.70 14.24
N GLN A 207 16.11 23.56 15.26
CA GLN A 207 16.77 24.85 15.15
C GLN A 207 18.27 24.66 14.87
N ASN A 208 18.93 23.74 15.55
CA ASN A 208 20.33 23.43 15.31
C ASN A 208 20.55 22.84 13.92
N TRP A 209 19.74 21.86 13.50
CA TRP A 209 19.84 21.24 12.19
C TRP A 209 19.67 22.27 11.06
N ARG A 210 18.71 23.20 11.19
CA ARG A 210 18.49 24.29 10.22
C ARG A 210 19.68 25.25 10.09
N ARG A 211 20.51 25.42 11.12
CA ARG A 211 21.74 26.23 11.02
C ARG A 211 22.74 25.64 10.03
N PHE A 212 22.74 24.32 9.87
CA PHE A 212 23.64 23.59 8.97
C PHE A 212 22.98 23.19 7.63
N HIS A 213 21.67 23.43 7.49
CA HIS A 213 20.88 23.09 6.30
C HIS A 213 20.02 24.27 5.86
N PRO A 214 20.63 25.32 5.28
CA PRO A 214 19.90 26.50 4.80
C PRO A 214 18.97 26.13 3.64
N GLU A 215 17.81 26.78 3.56
CA GLU A 215 16.86 26.59 2.46
C GLU A 215 17.37 27.28 1.16
N PRO A 216 17.03 26.76 -0.04
CA PRO A 216 16.21 25.57 -0.27
C PRO A 216 16.99 24.27 -0.02
N LEU A 217 16.34 23.32 0.67
CA LEU A 217 16.91 22.00 0.92
C LEU A 217 17.10 21.25 -0.40
N ASP A 218 18.23 20.56 -0.54
CA ASP A 218 18.43 19.56 -1.58
C ASP A 218 17.63 18.28 -1.29
N ASP A 219 17.66 17.31 -2.20
CA ASP A 219 16.83 16.11 -2.05
C ASP A 219 17.24 15.25 -0.86
N GLU A 220 18.51 15.24 -0.48
CA GLU A 220 18.99 14.52 0.69
C GLU A 220 18.58 15.22 1.99
N GLY A 221 18.72 16.55 2.05
CA GLY A 221 18.21 17.38 3.13
C GLY A 221 16.70 17.26 3.31
N LYS A 222 15.92 17.18 2.22
CA LYS A 222 14.46 16.90 2.30
C LYS A 222 14.17 15.51 2.88
N LYS A 223 14.92 14.47 2.49
CA LYS A 223 14.75 13.11 3.04
C LYS A 223 15.13 13.06 4.52
N GLU A 224 16.23 13.70 4.87
CA GLU A 224 16.69 13.77 6.24
C GLU A 224 15.69 14.53 7.12
N TYR A 225 15.19 15.68 6.65
CA TYR A 225 14.16 16.44 7.35
C TYR A 225 12.90 15.60 7.60
N ARG A 226 12.44 14.85 6.58
CA ARG A 226 11.31 13.92 6.72
C ARG A 226 11.57 12.86 7.77
N ARG A 227 12.74 12.21 7.74
CA ARG A 227 13.09 11.11 8.66
C ARG A 227 13.28 11.59 10.09
N ARG A 228 14.02 12.70 10.29
CA ARG A 228 14.40 13.19 11.62
C ARG A 228 13.27 13.97 12.30
N PHE A 229 12.51 14.77 11.56
CA PHE A 229 11.59 15.71 12.18
C PHE A 229 10.12 15.38 11.94
N LEU A 230 9.74 14.91 10.75
CA LEU A 230 8.34 14.56 10.47
C LEU A 230 7.98 13.18 11.01
N GLN A 231 8.78 12.15 10.73
CA GLN A 231 8.49 10.78 11.14
C GLN A 231 8.50 10.61 12.66
N VAL A 232 9.49 11.20 13.36
CA VAL A 232 9.57 11.17 14.83
C VAL A 232 8.31 11.75 15.48
N ARG A 233 7.75 12.83 14.91
CA ARG A 233 6.52 13.44 15.43
C ARG A 233 5.34 12.49 15.28
N GLU A 234 5.17 11.84 14.14
CA GLU A 234 4.10 10.85 13.95
C GLU A 234 4.30 9.65 14.89
N ASP A 235 5.54 9.18 15.09
CA ASP A 235 5.85 8.09 16.03
C ASP A 235 5.51 8.46 17.49
N TRP A 236 5.68 9.73 17.90
CA TRP A 236 5.22 10.18 19.22
C TRP A 236 3.70 10.19 19.37
N LEU A 237 2.97 10.50 18.29
CA LEU A 237 1.51 10.44 18.32
C LEU A 237 1.05 8.98 18.47
N ASP A 238 1.66 8.06 17.71
CA ASP A 238 1.36 6.63 17.73
C ASP A 238 1.68 5.98 19.10
N GLN A 239 2.69 6.49 19.82
CA GLN A 239 3.02 6.04 21.18
C GLN A 239 1.94 6.36 22.23
N GLY A 240 0.95 7.19 21.91
CA GLY A 240 -0.16 7.45 22.82
C GLY A 240 0.23 8.24 24.06
N HIS A 241 1.16 9.20 23.93
CA HIS A 241 1.47 10.13 25.03
C HIS A 241 0.28 11.03 25.38
N GLY A 242 0.34 11.61 26.58
CA GLY A 242 -0.69 12.48 27.12
C GLY A 242 -1.89 11.70 27.69
N SER A 243 -2.99 12.41 27.91
CA SER A 243 -4.20 11.88 28.54
C SER A 243 -4.97 10.88 27.69
N CYS A 244 -4.69 10.78 26.39
CA CYS A 244 -5.37 9.86 25.46
C CYS A 244 -6.90 9.90 25.57
N LEU A 245 -7.48 11.12 25.66
CA LEU A 245 -8.92 11.30 25.88
C LEU A 245 -9.81 10.59 24.86
N LEU A 246 -9.31 10.31 23.67
CA LEU A 246 -10.05 9.68 22.58
C LEU A 246 -9.89 8.15 22.57
N ARG A 247 -9.16 7.57 23.53
CA ARG A 247 -9.14 6.12 23.73
C ARG A 247 -10.49 5.61 24.23
N GLU A 248 -11.23 6.46 24.94
CA GLU A 248 -12.58 6.17 25.40
C GLU A 248 -13.56 6.19 24.21
N PRO A 249 -14.30 5.11 23.93
CA PRO A 249 -15.18 5.03 22.75
C PRO A 249 -16.17 6.18 22.64
N LYS A 250 -16.72 6.64 23.77
CA LYS A 250 -17.72 7.72 23.81
C LYS A 250 -17.15 9.06 23.30
N THR A 251 -15.93 9.40 23.69
CA THR A 251 -15.28 10.65 23.24
C THR A 251 -14.74 10.53 21.83
N ALA A 252 -14.24 9.36 21.44
CA ALA A 252 -13.86 9.08 20.06
C ALA A 252 -15.05 9.26 19.11
N MET A 253 -16.24 8.78 19.52
CA MET A 253 -17.46 8.89 18.72
C MET A 253 -17.92 10.35 18.56
N ILE A 254 -17.81 11.18 19.61
CA ILE A 254 -18.08 12.62 19.50
C ILE A 254 -17.26 13.27 18.37
N VAL A 255 -15.99 12.89 18.23
CA VAL A 255 -15.13 13.39 17.16
C VAL A 255 -15.56 12.83 15.82
N ALA A 256 -15.81 11.53 15.72
CA ALA A 256 -16.26 10.88 14.49
C ALA A 256 -17.59 11.47 13.97
N GLU A 257 -18.54 11.77 14.86
CA GLU A 257 -19.79 12.44 14.54
C GLU A 257 -19.56 13.88 14.09
N ALA A 258 -18.68 14.63 14.75
CA ALA A 258 -18.31 15.99 14.33
C ALA A 258 -17.71 16.02 12.91
N LEU A 259 -16.89 15.01 12.57
CA LEU A 259 -16.33 14.82 11.23
C LEU A 259 -17.42 14.52 10.20
N ARG A 260 -18.39 13.66 10.53
CA ARG A 260 -19.48 13.26 9.61
C ARG A 260 -20.58 14.31 9.44
N HIS A 261 -20.77 15.20 10.42
CA HIS A 261 -21.96 16.04 10.54
C HIS A 261 -22.26 16.92 9.31
N PHE A 262 -21.23 17.49 8.68
CA PHE A 262 -21.40 18.32 7.47
C PHE A 262 -20.82 17.67 6.21
N ASP A 263 -20.61 16.35 6.23
CA ASP A 263 -20.19 15.61 5.05
C ASP A 263 -21.24 15.74 3.93
N SER A 264 -20.78 15.94 2.69
CA SER A 264 -21.56 16.35 1.52
C SER A 264 -22.27 17.71 1.60
N GLN A 265 -22.09 18.49 2.68
CA GLN A 265 -22.70 19.83 2.83
C GLN A 265 -21.67 20.95 2.83
N ARG A 266 -20.59 20.79 3.60
CA ARG A 266 -19.47 21.77 3.68
C ARG A 266 -18.17 21.23 3.10
N TYR A 267 -18.04 19.91 3.03
CA TYR A 267 -16.89 19.18 2.52
C TYR A 267 -17.31 17.77 2.13
N TYR A 268 -16.49 17.10 1.32
CA TYR A 268 -16.51 15.65 1.21
C TYR A 268 -15.50 15.06 2.18
N LEU A 269 -15.96 14.17 3.05
CA LEU A 269 -15.11 13.39 3.95
C LEU A 269 -14.81 12.04 3.29
N ASP A 270 -13.54 11.80 3.00
CA ASP A 270 -13.12 10.62 2.22
C ASP A 270 -12.75 9.43 3.12
N ALA A 271 -11.86 9.67 4.07
CA ALA A 271 -11.44 8.69 5.06
C ALA A 271 -10.99 9.40 6.34
N PHE A 272 -11.13 8.76 7.49
CA PHE A 272 -10.54 9.27 8.73
C PHE A 272 -10.27 8.16 9.74
N VAL A 273 -9.35 8.43 10.66
CA VAL A 273 -9.13 7.65 11.87
C VAL A 273 -9.03 8.59 13.07
N VAL A 274 -9.81 8.28 14.11
CA VAL A 274 -9.71 8.89 15.43
C VAL A 274 -8.87 7.94 16.29
N MET A 275 -7.64 8.35 16.57
CA MET A 275 -6.67 7.65 17.41
C MET A 275 -6.78 8.16 18.86
N PRO A 276 -6.19 7.46 19.86
CA PRO A 276 -6.30 7.81 21.27
C PRO A 276 -6.01 9.28 21.64
N ASN A 277 -5.09 9.94 20.93
CA ASN A 277 -4.69 11.32 21.19
C ASN A 277 -4.64 12.22 19.94
N HIS A 278 -5.04 11.73 18.77
CA HIS A 278 -4.99 12.49 17.52
C HIS A 278 -5.97 11.97 16.47
N VAL A 279 -6.11 12.70 15.37
CA VAL A 279 -7.00 12.38 14.26
C VAL A 279 -6.26 12.60 12.96
N HIS A 280 -6.40 11.66 12.03
CA HIS A 280 -6.05 11.85 10.63
C HIS A 280 -7.32 11.83 9.78
N ALA A 281 -7.44 12.75 8.82
CA ALA A 281 -8.58 12.77 7.91
C ALA A 281 -8.18 13.24 6.50
N LEU A 282 -8.87 12.68 5.50
CA LEU A 282 -8.90 13.16 4.13
C LEU A 282 -10.21 13.94 3.90
N VAL A 283 -10.07 15.21 3.54
CA VAL A 283 -11.21 16.13 3.40
C VAL A 283 -11.05 17.02 2.18
N GLN A 284 -12.12 17.16 1.39
CA GLN A 284 -12.18 18.07 0.24
C GLN A 284 -13.25 19.14 0.52
N PRO A 285 -12.86 20.37 0.89
CA PRO A 285 -13.81 21.48 1.12
C PRO A 285 -14.68 21.75 -0.11
N LEU A 286 -15.95 22.06 0.12
CA LEU A 286 -16.86 22.54 -0.93
C LEU A 286 -16.68 24.06 -1.13
N PRO A 287 -17.03 24.60 -2.32
CA PRO A 287 -16.95 26.03 -2.58
C PRO A 287 -17.63 26.87 -1.48
N GLY A 288 -16.98 27.96 -1.06
CA GLY A 288 -17.46 28.83 0.02
C GLY A 288 -17.09 28.36 1.44
N HIS A 289 -16.41 27.22 1.58
CA HIS A 289 -15.92 26.73 2.88
C HIS A 289 -14.40 26.62 2.87
N SER A 290 -13.74 27.31 3.79
CA SER A 290 -12.30 27.18 4.00
C SER A 290 -11.97 25.96 4.85
N LEU A 291 -10.81 25.33 4.62
CA LEU A 291 -10.29 24.26 5.46
C LEU A 291 -10.15 24.73 6.91
N LYS A 292 -9.69 25.97 7.10
CA LYS A 292 -9.54 26.60 8.41
C LYS A 292 -10.86 26.64 9.19
N ASP A 293 -11.95 27.05 8.55
CA ASP A 293 -13.26 27.14 9.21
C ASP A 293 -13.83 25.75 9.51
N ILE A 294 -13.58 24.76 8.64
CA ILE A 294 -13.95 23.35 8.86
C ILE A 294 -13.22 22.79 10.08
N LEU A 295 -11.89 22.91 10.12
CA LEU A 295 -11.08 22.44 11.25
C LEU A 295 -11.46 23.15 12.55
N ARG A 296 -11.70 24.47 12.51
CA ARG A 296 -12.19 25.23 13.66
C ARG A 296 -13.55 24.70 14.15
N SER A 297 -14.46 24.40 13.23
CA SER A 297 -15.78 23.83 13.54
C SER A 297 -15.65 22.47 14.23
N TRP A 298 -14.89 21.54 13.64
CA TRP A 298 -14.64 20.21 14.22
C TRP A 298 -14.04 20.29 15.62
N LYS A 299 -12.95 21.05 15.78
CA LYS A 299 -12.22 21.16 17.05
C LYS A 299 -13.06 21.85 18.12
N SER A 300 -13.77 22.92 17.78
CA SER A 300 -14.58 23.66 18.76
C SER A 300 -15.77 22.86 19.26
N TYR A 301 -16.50 22.19 18.34
CA TYR A 301 -17.65 21.38 18.71
C TYR A 301 -17.22 20.18 19.56
N SER A 302 -16.26 19.40 19.07
CA SER A 302 -15.77 18.21 19.78
C SER A 302 -15.16 18.55 21.14
N ALA A 303 -14.39 19.64 21.26
CA ALA A 303 -13.83 20.05 22.55
C ALA A 303 -14.92 20.35 23.58
N ARG A 304 -15.98 21.08 23.20
CA ARG A 304 -17.10 21.39 24.10
C ARG A 304 -17.83 20.13 24.54
N GLN A 305 -18.12 19.21 23.61
CA GLN A 305 -18.82 17.97 23.93
C GLN A 305 -17.95 17.03 24.77
N ILE A 306 -16.67 16.86 24.46
CA ILE A 306 -15.73 16.07 25.27
C ILE A 306 -15.62 16.63 26.69
N ASN A 307 -15.48 17.95 26.82
CA ASN A 307 -15.41 18.61 28.13
C ASN A 307 -16.69 18.41 28.94
N LYS A 308 -17.85 18.55 28.31
CA LYS A 308 -19.15 18.28 28.95
C LYS A 308 -19.26 16.81 29.39
N THR A 309 -18.97 15.86 28.50
CA THR A 309 -19.09 14.41 28.74
C THR A 309 -18.16 13.94 29.85
N LEU A 310 -16.96 14.50 29.95
CA LEU A 310 -15.95 14.15 30.94
C LEU A 310 -15.89 15.12 32.12
N ALA A 311 -16.91 15.97 32.28
CA ALA A 311 -17.06 16.96 33.36
C ALA A 311 -15.77 17.77 33.63
N ARG A 312 -15.10 18.22 32.57
CA ARG A 312 -13.85 18.98 32.64
C ARG A 312 -13.94 20.33 31.94
N SER A 313 -12.95 21.16 32.18
CA SER A 313 -12.75 22.45 31.52
C SER A 313 -11.32 22.55 30.97
N GLY A 314 -11.06 23.54 30.11
CA GLY A 314 -9.74 23.75 29.49
C GLY A 314 -9.64 23.29 28.04
N SER A 315 -8.43 23.33 27.49
CA SER A 315 -8.18 23.00 26.09
C SER A 315 -8.10 21.49 25.87
N VAL A 316 -8.86 20.99 24.89
CA VAL A 316 -8.76 19.60 24.43
C VAL A 316 -7.74 19.47 23.32
N TRP A 317 -7.75 20.41 22.36
CA TRP A 317 -6.94 20.34 21.15
C TRP A 317 -5.73 21.25 21.21
N MET A 318 -4.63 20.83 20.58
CA MET A 318 -3.55 21.73 20.21
C MET A 318 -4.09 22.82 19.29
N GLU A 319 -3.66 24.07 19.43
CA GLU A 319 -4.23 25.20 18.69
C GLU A 319 -4.05 25.04 17.17
N GLU A 320 -2.84 24.73 16.74
CA GLU A 320 -2.46 24.56 15.34
C GLU A 320 -2.59 23.10 14.89
N SER A 321 -3.16 22.89 13.70
CA SER A 321 -3.26 21.58 13.06
C SER A 321 -2.13 21.42 12.04
N PHE A 322 -1.85 20.20 11.59
CA PHE A 322 -1.02 19.97 10.41
C PHE A 322 -1.92 19.65 9.22
N ASP A 323 -1.65 20.24 8.07
CA ASP A 323 -2.34 19.93 6.82
C ASP A 323 -1.37 19.93 5.64
N ARG A 324 -1.75 19.18 4.61
CA ARG A 324 -1.08 19.20 3.31
C ARG A 324 -2.10 18.99 2.20
N ILE A 325 -1.94 19.74 1.11
CA ILE A 325 -2.68 19.48 -0.13
C ILE A 325 -2.23 18.12 -0.69
N VAL A 326 -3.19 17.27 -1.02
CA VAL A 326 -2.96 15.98 -1.68
C VAL A 326 -2.64 16.25 -3.14
N ARG A 327 -1.46 15.82 -3.59
CA ARG A 327 -0.87 16.29 -4.84
C ARG A 327 -1.42 15.64 -6.10
N ASP A 328 -1.91 14.42 -5.97
CA ASP A 328 -2.30 13.54 -7.05
C ASP A 328 -3.11 12.38 -6.45
N TRP A 329 -3.76 11.60 -7.32
CA TRP A 329 -4.55 10.45 -6.92
C TRP A 329 -3.70 9.41 -6.16
N THR A 330 -2.46 9.24 -6.61
CA THR A 330 -1.38 8.56 -5.91
C THR A 330 -1.26 8.90 -4.43
N ALA A 331 -1.15 10.20 -4.12
CA ALA A 331 -1.00 10.66 -2.76
C ALA A 331 -2.29 10.48 -1.97
N LEU A 332 -3.46 10.53 -2.63
CA LEU A 332 -4.75 10.25 -2.00
C LEU A 332 -4.80 8.81 -1.50
N VAL A 333 -4.48 7.82 -2.35
CA VAL A 333 -4.52 6.42 -1.93
C VAL A 333 -3.49 6.14 -0.84
N LYS A 334 -2.27 6.67 -0.95
CA LYS A 334 -1.28 6.60 0.15
C LYS A 334 -1.79 7.19 1.48
N CYS A 335 -2.62 8.23 1.42
CA CYS A 335 -3.26 8.77 2.62
C CYS A 335 -4.35 7.84 3.17
N ARG A 336 -5.18 7.22 2.31
CA ARG A 336 -6.18 6.23 2.72
C ARG A 336 -5.52 5.03 3.40
N ASP A 337 -4.50 4.48 2.76
CA ASP A 337 -3.62 3.44 3.29
C ASP A 337 -3.08 3.79 4.67
N TYR A 338 -2.51 4.99 4.78
CA TYR A 338 -1.94 5.46 6.04
C TYR A 338 -3.01 5.51 7.13
N ILE A 339 -4.20 6.05 6.83
CA ILE A 339 -5.34 6.13 7.75
C ILE A 339 -5.80 4.73 8.18
N ALA A 340 -5.98 3.81 7.22
CA ALA A 340 -6.40 2.43 7.48
C ALA A 340 -5.42 1.67 8.38
N ARG A 341 -4.13 1.93 8.18
CA ARG A 341 -3.03 1.26 8.88
C ARG A 341 -2.71 1.91 10.22
N ASN A 342 -3.02 3.17 10.45
CA ASN A 342 -2.53 3.85 11.66
C ASN A 342 -2.88 3.12 12.99
N PRO A 343 -4.07 2.53 13.19
CA PRO A 343 -4.39 1.75 14.40
C PRO A 343 -3.44 0.57 14.69
N GLU A 344 -3.21 -0.31 13.71
CA GLU A 344 -2.30 -1.45 13.92
C GLU A 344 -0.82 -1.01 13.93
N LYS A 345 -0.46 0.14 13.35
CA LYS A 345 0.92 0.68 13.52
C LYS A 345 1.19 0.97 15.00
N ALA A 346 0.17 1.46 15.70
CA ALA A 346 0.19 1.81 17.11
C ALA A 346 -0.24 0.64 18.01
N HIS A 347 -0.38 -0.58 17.47
CA HIS A 347 -0.79 -1.78 18.22
C HIS A 347 -2.09 -1.60 19.01
N LEU A 348 -3.06 -0.88 18.45
CA LEU A 348 -4.33 -0.60 19.10
C LEU A 348 -5.35 -1.72 18.91
N ARG A 349 -6.03 -2.07 20.00
CA ARG A 349 -7.16 -3.01 19.98
C ARG A 349 -8.44 -2.33 19.48
N THR A 350 -9.36 -3.14 18.96
CA THR A 350 -10.71 -2.70 18.59
C THR A 350 -11.38 -1.96 19.76
N GLY A 351 -11.97 -0.80 19.47
CA GLY A 351 -12.60 0.08 20.46
C GLY A 351 -11.69 1.18 21.01
N ALA A 352 -10.36 1.09 20.84
CA ALA A 352 -9.43 2.16 21.22
C ALA A 352 -9.29 3.26 20.14
N PHE A 353 -9.96 3.10 19.01
CA PHE A 353 -9.95 4.01 17.86
C PHE A 353 -11.28 3.96 17.12
N VAL A 354 -11.55 4.95 16.26
CA VAL A 354 -12.68 4.94 15.31
C VAL A 354 -12.16 5.16 13.90
N LEU A 355 -12.33 4.17 13.02
CA LEU A 355 -11.88 4.21 11.63
C LEU A 355 -13.08 4.29 10.67
N SER A 356 -12.93 5.06 9.59
CA SER A 356 -13.90 5.14 8.51
C SER A 356 -13.19 5.26 7.17
N LEU A 357 -13.40 4.26 6.29
CA LEU A 357 -12.88 4.22 4.93
C LEU A 357 -14.05 4.32 3.95
N ALA A 358 -14.56 5.54 3.72
CA ALA A 358 -15.69 5.73 2.80
C ALA A 358 -15.23 5.80 1.33
N GLU A 359 -13.94 6.11 1.12
CA GLU A 359 -13.28 6.26 -0.18
C GLU A 359 -14.06 7.15 -1.16
N LYS A 360 -14.76 8.15 -0.60
CA LYS A 360 -15.83 8.88 -1.27
C LYS A 360 -15.39 9.52 -2.58
N LEU A 361 -14.14 9.98 -2.65
CA LEU A 361 -13.58 10.68 -3.80
C LEU A 361 -13.20 9.69 -4.91
N ARG A 362 -13.62 9.97 -6.15
CA ARG A 362 -13.26 9.22 -7.37
C ARG A 362 -12.20 9.97 -8.19
N ASN A 363 -11.40 9.26 -8.96
CA ASN A 363 -10.44 9.91 -9.86
C ASN A 363 -11.16 10.60 -11.05
N THR A 364 -10.67 11.77 -11.46
CA THR A 364 -11.13 12.51 -12.65
C THR A 364 -10.44 12.12 -13.95
N ASP A 365 -9.33 11.39 -13.92
CA ASP A 365 -8.58 11.00 -15.14
C ASP A 365 -9.38 10.11 -16.11
N LEU A 366 -10.61 9.75 -15.73
CA LEU A 366 -11.61 9.08 -16.56
C LEU A 366 -12.60 10.03 -17.26
N GLU A 367 -12.73 11.29 -16.83
CA GLU A 367 -13.71 12.27 -17.37
C GLU A 367 -13.08 13.44 -18.15
N SER A 368 -11.80 13.77 -17.94
CA SER A 368 -11.13 14.89 -18.63
C SER A 368 -10.92 14.70 -20.13
N VAL A 369 -11.10 13.49 -20.66
CA VAL A 369 -11.14 13.22 -22.12
C VAL A 369 -12.40 13.81 -22.77
N ARG A 370 -13.51 14.00 -22.03
CA ARG A 370 -14.80 14.37 -22.63
C ARG A 370 -15.02 15.87 -22.86
N LEU A 371 -14.28 16.77 -22.21
CA LEU A 371 -14.55 18.21 -22.32
C LEU A 371 -13.76 18.91 -23.43
N GLY A 372 -12.65 18.32 -23.91
CA GLY A 372 -11.84 18.88 -24.99
C GLY A 372 -12.42 18.68 -26.39
N GLU A 373 -13.37 17.75 -26.56
CA GLU A 373 -13.92 17.37 -27.87
C GLU A 373 -15.20 18.11 -28.26
N LEU A 374 -15.76 18.94 -27.37
CA LEU A 374 -17.05 19.61 -27.60
C LEU A 374 -16.95 21.01 -28.23
N HIS A 375 -15.77 21.62 -28.35
CA HIS A 375 -15.61 22.94 -28.97
C HIS A 375 -14.95 22.93 -30.37
N SER A 376 -14.64 21.75 -30.92
CA SER A 376 -13.97 21.62 -32.22
C SER A 376 -14.89 21.17 -33.36
N ALA A 377 -16.20 21.00 -33.11
CA ALA A 377 -17.11 20.30 -34.02
C ALA A 377 -18.36 21.12 -34.47
N GLU A 378 -18.28 22.45 -34.52
CA GLU A 378 -19.36 23.30 -35.09
C GLU A 378 -18.97 24.11 -36.34
N SER A 379 -17.86 23.79 -37.03
CA SER A 379 -17.43 24.56 -38.22
C SER A 379 -17.09 23.73 -39.47
N ALA A 380 -17.70 22.56 -39.66
CA ALA A 380 -17.57 21.83 -40.93
C ALA A 380 -18.80 20.96 -41.27
N ALA A 381 -19.96 21.58 -41.48
CA ALA A 381 -21.09 20.96 -42.16
C ALA A 381 -21.23 21.55 -43.57
N GLY A 382 -20.85 20.77 -44.58
CA GLY A 382 -20.90 21.18 -45.98
C GLY A 382 -21.04 19.99 -46.95
N ARG A 383 -22.28 19.49 -47.04
CA ARG A 383 -22.93 18.82 -48.19
C ARG A 383 -22.34 17.49 -48.73
N GLY A 384 -23.21 16.49 -48.85
CA GLY A 384 -23.05 15.40 -49.82
C GLY A 384 -23.70 14.08 -49.41
N SER A 385 -25.02 13.97 -49.59
CA SER A 385 -25.80 12.72 -49.59
C SER A 385 -25.42 11.81 -50.76
N VAL A 386 -25.42 10.48 -50.58
CA VAL A 386 -26.27 9.50 -51.29
C VAL A 386 -26.09 8.09 -50.66
N GLU A 387 -27.24 7.44 -50.52
CA GLU A 387 -27.65 6.05 -50.21
C GLU A 387 -26.71 4.91 -50.71
N THR A 388 -26.74 3.64 -50.29
CA THR A 388 -27.81 2.76 -49.78
C THR A 388 -27.21 1.46 -49.20
N GLN A 389 -28.02 0.75 -48.40
CA GLN A 389 -28.08 -0.71 -48.16
C GLN A 389 -27.27 -1.36 -47.02
N THR A 390 -28.08 -1.79 -46.06
CA THR A 390 -27.89 -2.65 -44.91
C THR A 390 -27.59 -4.11 -45.26
N ALA A 391 -26.69 -4.72 -44.50
CA ALA A 391 -26.82 -6.12 -44.09
C ALA A 391 -26.16 -6.30 -42.71
N ASP A 392 -27.02 -6.42 -41.69
CA ASP A 392 -26.70 -6.84 -40.34
C ASP A 392 -26.01 -8.21 -40.33
N SER A 393 -24.95 -8.35 -39.53
CA SER A 393 -24.96 -9.34 -38.44
C SER A 393 -23.80 -9.13 -37.46
N MET A 394 -24.19 -9.00 -36.18
CA MET A 394 -23.46 -9.43 -34.98
C MET A 394 -22.43 -8.45 -34.41
N SER A 395 -22.99 -7.47 -33.70
CA SER A 395 -22.40 -6.82 -32.53
C SER A 395 -22.12 -7.82 -31.41
N ALA A 396 -20.91 -7.77 -30.86
CA ALA A 396 -20.68 -8.04 -29.44
C ALA A 396 -20.04 -6.77 -28.87
N GLY A 397 -20.71 -6.19 -27.89
CA GLY A 397 -20.58 -4.80 -27.47
C GLY A 397 -19.17 -4.38 -27.06
N ARG A 398 -18.67 -3.33 -27.71
CA ARG A 398 -17.58 -2.51 -27.20
C ARG A 398 -18.06 -1.78 -25.95
N THR A 399 -17.75 -2.34 -24.79
CA THR A 399 -17.79 -1.61 -23.51
C THR A 399 -16.75 -0.50 -23.58
N GLY A 400 -17.17 0.76 -23.60
CA GLY A 400 -16.30 1.94 -23.66
C GLY A 400 -15.50 2.20 -22.37
N GLN A 401 -15.00 1.17 -21.71
CA GLN A 401 -14.00 1.27 -20.63
C GLN A 401 -12.61 1.32 -21.26
N ARG A 402 -11.74 2.20 -20.75
CA ARG A 402 -10.34 2.25 -21.19
C ARG A 402 -9.66 0.91 -20.85
N PRO A 403 -8.76 0.39 -21.69
CA PRO A 403 -8.00 -0.82 -21.39
C PRO A 403 -7.23 -0.65 -20.07
N VAL A 404 -7.43 -1.56 -19.12
CA VAL A 404 -6.69 -1.60 -17.86
C VAL A 404 -5.69 -2.74 -17.95
N PHE A 405 -4.43 -2.47 -17.64
CA PHE A 405 -3.40 -3.50 -17.47
C PHE A 405 -2.67 -3.24 -16.16
N ARG A 406 -2.74 -4.18 -15.21
CA ARG A 406 -2.21 -3.98 -13.85
C ARG A 406 -1.43 -5.18 -13.34
N LEU A 407 -0.17 -4.97 -12.98
CA LEU A 407 0.67 -5.94 -12.29
C LEU A 407 0.27 -6.02 -10.80
N LEU A 408 -0.17 -7.19 -10.36
CA LEU A 408 -0.52 -7.51 -8.98
C LEU A 408 0.40 -8.62 -8.45
N ILE A 409 0.81 -8.52 -7.18
CA ILE A 409 1.73 -9.47 -6.55
C ILE A 409 1.31 -9.92 -5.14
N GLY A 410 1.74 -11.12 -4.77
CA GLY A 410 1.48 -11.73 -3.47
C GLY A 410 -0.01 -11.93 -3.23
N ASP A 411 -0.43 -11.69 -1.99
CA ASP A 411 -1.80 -11.99 -1.57
C ASP A 411 -2.84 -11.08 -2.25
N GLN A 412 -2.43 -9.91 -2.75
CA GLN A 412 -3.28 -9.03 -3.56
C GLN A 412 -3.69 -9.69 -4.89
N ALA A 413 -2.76 -10.38 -5.55
CA ALA A 413 -3.06 -11.12 -6.78
C ALA A 413 -4.02 -12.28 -6.51
N ILE A 414 -3.85 -12.96 -5.37
CA ILE A 414 -4.73 -14.06 -4.95
C ILE A 414 -6.16 -13.56 -4.74
N ARG A 415 -6.34 -12.49 -3.96
CA ARG A 415 -7.66 -11.88 -3.72
C ARG A 415 -8.29 -11.37 -4.99
N PHE A 416 -7.53 -10.66 -5.82
CA PHE A 416 -8.04 -10.13 -7.08
C PHE A 416 -8.58 -11.24 -7.99
N ARG A 417 -7.89 -12.39 -8.08
CA ARG A 417 -8.38 -13.55 -8.84
C ARG A 417 -9.71 -14.09 -8.33
N GLN A 418 -9.94 -14.04 -7.02
CA GLN A 418 -11.16 -14.55 -6.39
C GLN A 418 -12.34 -13.58 -6.54
N GLU A 419 -12.06 -12.27 -6.55
CA GLU A 419 -13.07 -11.22 -6.55
C GLU A 419 -13.45 -10.73 -7.96
N HIS A 420 -12.54 -10.86 -8.94
CA HIS A 420 -12.68 -10.26 -10.27
C HIS A 420 -12.58 -11.30 -11.41
N SER A 421 -13.67 -12.03 -11.63
CA SER A 421 -13.78 -13.02 -12.72
C SER A 421 -13.94 -12.41 -14.12
N ASP A 422 -14.21 -11.11 -14.20
CA ASP A 422 -14.38 -10.32 -15.43
C ASP A 422 -13.06 -9.93 -16.10
N TYR A 423 -11.92 -10.09 -15.40
CA TYR A 423 -10.59 -9.80 -15.93
C TYR A 423 -9.92 -11.05 -16.50
N ARG A 424 -9.20 -10.86 -17.61
CA ARG A 424 -8.21 -11.81 -18.10
C ARG A 424 -6.93 -11.64 -17.29
N LEU A 425 -6.23 -12.75 -17.07
CA LEU A 425 -5.10 -12.83 -16.15
C LEU A 425 -3.88 -13.35 -16.88
N TRP A 426 -2.83 -12.55 -16.94
CA TRP A 426 -1.55 -12.93 -17.51
C TRP A 426 -0.58 -13.32 -16.40
N ASP A 427 -0.47 -14.62 -16.12
CA ASP A 427 0.37 -15.15 -15.04
C ASP A 427 1.85 -15.18 -15.43
N LEU A 428 2.69 -14.41 -14.74
CA LEU A 428 4.08 -14.23 -15.19
C LEU A 428 4.93 -15.49 -15.01
N GLY A 429 4.57 -16.38 -14.09
CA GLY A 429 5.25 -17.68 -13.94
C GLY A 429 4.93 -18.60 -15.13
N GLU A 430 3.66 -18.63 -15.55
CA GLU A 430 3.22 -19.43 -16.69
C GLU A 430 3.91 -18.96 -17.98
N GLU A 431 4.03 -17.65 -18.12
CA GLU A 431 4.64 -17.01 -19.29
C GLU A 431 6.14 -17.19 -19.34
N TRP A 432 6.80 -17.12 -18.19
CA TRP A 432 8.20 -17.51 -18.08
C TRP A 432 8.43 -18.95 -18.53
N LYS A 433 7.58 -19.89 -18.11
CA LYS A 433 7.68 -21.30 -18.54
C LYS A 433 7.51 -21.43 -20.05
N LYS A 434 6.59 -20.70 -20.67
CA LYS A 434 6.39 -20.73 -22.14
C LYS A 434 7.64 -20.28 -22.91
N VAL A 435 8.36 -19.29 -22.38
CA VAL A 435 9.52 -18.69 -23.05
C VAL A 435 10.83 -19.42 -22.75
N VAL A 436 11.08 -19.71 -21.47
CA VAL A 436 12.38 -20.22 -20.99
C VAL A 436 12.31 -21.70 -20.60
N ASN A 437 11.13 -22.21 -20.28
CA ASN A 437 10.88 -23.60 -19.85
C ASN A 437 11.75 -24.07 -18.67
N LEU A 438 12.13 -23.13 -17.79
CA LEU A 438 12.78 -23.38 -16.52
C LEU A 438 11.94 -22.80 -15.37
N PRO A 439 12.13 -23.22 -14.12
CA PRO A 439 11.53 -22.58 -12.97
C PRO A 439 11.92 -21.10 -12.89
N PHE A 440 10.99 -20.23 -12.50
CA PHE A 440 11.31 -18.86 -12.13
C PHE A 440 11.50 -18.76 -10.62
N VAL A 441 12.59 -18.13 -10.17
CA VAL A 441 12.91 -17.95 -8.75
C VAL A 441 12.50 -16.56 -8.31
N PHE A 442 11.46 -16.46 -7.48
CA PHE A 442 10.92 -15.19 -6.99
C PHE A 442 11.67 -14.67 -5.76
N ALA A 443 12.04 -15.56 -4.83
CA ALA A 443 12.73 -15.18 -3.61
C ALA A 443 13.81 -16.19 -3.19
N LEU A 444 14.84 -15.69 -2.52
CA LEU A 444 15.97 -16.44 -2.01
C LEU A 444 16.25 -16.02 -0.56
N TRP A 445 16.69 -16.97 0.26
CA TRP A 445 17.33 -16.65 1.54
C TRP A 445 18.74 -16.15 1.29
N LEU A 446 18.96 -14.86 1.56
CA LEU A 446 20.26 -14.20 1.39
C LEU A 446 20.89 -13.95 2.76
N ILE A 447 22.09 -14.47 2.95
CA ILE A 447 22.91 -14.29 4.15
C ILE A 447 24.02 -13.30 3.85
N ARG A 448 24.23 -12.35 4.76
CA ARG A 448 25.31 -11.39 4.69
C ARG A 448 26.69 -12.08 4.71
N PRO A 449 27.66 -11.61 3.91
CA PRO A 449 28.98 -12.25 3.83
C PRO A 449 29.76 -12.16 5.15
N GLU A 450 29.42 -11.25 6.06
CA GLU A 450 30.07 -11.11 7.37
C GLU A 450 29.47 -12.04 8.44
N THR A 451 28.39 -12.78 8.11
CA THR A 451 27.76 -13.72 9.04
C THR A 451 28.60 -15.00 9.17
N ASN A 452 29.16 -15.23 10.36
CA ASN A 452 30.08 -16.33 10.64
C ASN A 452 29.43 -17.72 10.53
N ASN A 453 28.20 -17.88 11.06
CA ASN A 453 27.53 -19.18 11.15
C ASN A 453 26.60 -19.48 9.96
N ALA A 454 26.96 -19.02 8.75
CA ALA A 454 26.08 -19.10 7.59
C ALA A 454 25.62 -20.52 7.25
N LYS A 455 26.49 -21.53 7.42
CA LYS A 455 26.16 -22.95 7.17
C LYS A 455 25.11 -23.48 8.15
N GLU A 456 25.28 -23.21 9.44
CA GLU A 456 24.31 -23.62 10.47
C GLU A 456 22.94 -22.97 10.23
N ILE A 457 22.92 -21.67 9.92
CA ILE A 457 21.70 -20.93 9.58
C ILE A 457 21.03 -21.53 8.34
N ALA A 458 21.80 -21.84 7.31
CA ALA A 458 21.30 -22.46 6.08
C ALA A 458 20.70 -23.85 6.36
N ASP A 459 21.37 -24.67 7.17
CA ASP A 459 20.88 -25.99 7.59
C ASP A 459 19.59 -25.90 8.42
N ASP A 460 19.50 -24.92 9.33
CA ASP A 460 18.30 -24.68 10.13
C ASP A 460 17.11 -24.27 9.26
N LEU A 461 17.32 -23.37 8.29
CA LEU A 461 16.27 -22.92 7.37
C LEU A 461 15.80 -24.05 6.44
N ARG A 462 16.72 -24.89 5.95
CA ARG A 462 16.38 -26.10 5.18
C ARG A 462 15.54 -27.07 6.02
N ARG A 463 15.99 -27.40 7.23
CA ARG A 463 15.25 -28.28 8.16
C ARG A 463 13.86 -27.75 8.47
N LEU A 464 13.74 -26.44 8.71
CA LEU A 464 12.44 -25.82 9.02
C LEU A 464 11.49 -25.93 7.84
N ARG A 465 11.96 -25.62 6.62
CA ARG A 465 11.17 -25.83 5.41
C ARG A 465 10.73 -27.28 5.29
N ASP A 466 11.66 -28.23 5.36
CA ASP A 466 11.35 -29.66 5.15
C ASP A 466 10.27 -30.11 6.14
N HIS A 467 10.42 -29.73 7.41
CA HIS A 467 9.43 -29.97 8.45
C HIS A 467 8.04 -29.38 8.11
N ASN A 468 8.00 -28.13 7.66
CA ASN A 468 6.75 -27.46 7.32
C ASN A 468 6.08 -28.06 6.08
N LEU A 469 6.85 -28.54 5.11
CA LEU A 469 6.32 -29.20 3.91
C LEU A 469 5.80 -30.60 4.23
N GLU A 470 6.47 -31.35 5.10
CA GLU A 470 6.00 -32.64 5.61
C GLU A 470 4.70 -32.49 6.43
N LYS A 471 4.59 -31.40 7.18
CA LYS A 471 3.41 -31.05 7.99
C LYS A 471 2.55 -29.97 7.36
N MET A 472 2.34 -30.06 6.05
CA MET A 472 1.59 -29.07 5.30
C MET A 472 0.18 -28.83 5.85
N ASP A 473 -0.50 -29.89 6.31
CA ASP A 473 -1.86 -29.77 6.84
C ASP A 473 -1.91 -28.93 8.13
N ASP A 474 -0.91 -29.05 9.00
CA ASP A 474 -0.78 -28.20 10.19
C ASP A 474 -0.58 -26.75 9.76
N LEU A 475 0.33 -26.50 8.80
CA LEU A 475 0.60 -25.17 8.28
C LEU A 475 -0.64 -24.52 7.65
N VAL A 476 -1.41 -25.29 6.88
CA VAL A 476 -2.67 -24.89 6.25
C VAL A 476 -3.73 -24.58 7.30
N SER A 477 -3.84 -25.39 8.36
CA SER A 477 -4.81 -25.19 9.44
C SER A 477 -4.60 -23.88 10.21
N THR A 478 -3.36 -23.34 10.21
CA THR A 478 -3.06 -22.03 10.79
C THR A 478 -3.43 -20.84 9.90
N GLN A 479 -3.97 -21.06 8.69
CA GLN A 479 -4.41 -19.98 7.80
C GLN A 479 -5.89 -19.66 7.97
N SER A 480 -6.19 -18.38 8.23
CA SER A 480 -7.56 -17.85 8.29
C SER A 480 -7.94 -17.00 7.07
N GLU A 481 -6.95 -16.51 6.31
CA GLU A 481 -7.19 -15.53 5.23
C GLU A 481 -7.62 -16.16 3.90
N VAL A 482 -7.30 -17.45 3.69
CA VAL A 482 -7.67 -18.20 2.49
C VAL A 482 -8.20 -19.57 2.89
N SER A 483 -9.06 -20.16 2.06
CA SER A 483 -9.60 -21.48 2.38
C SER A 483 -8.48 -22.53 2.50
N PRO A 484 -8.60 -23.49 3.43
CA PRO A 484 -7.63 -24.57 3.56
C PRO A 484 -7.36 -25.32 2.25
N GLU A 485 -8.40 -25.54 1.45
CA GLU A 485 -8.31 -26.21 0.15
C GLU A 485 -7.46 -25.40 -0.82
N PHE A 486 -7.69 -24.08 -0.91
CA PHE A 486 -6.90 -23.20 -1.77
C PHE A 486 -5.46 -23.12 -1.28
N CYS A 487 -5.24 -22.97 0.02
CA CYS A 487 -3.90 -22.87 0.61
C CYS A 487 -3.04 -24.10 0.29
N ARG A 488 -3.61 -25.31 0.49
CA ARG A 488 -2.96 -26.57 0.14
C ARG A 488 -2.59 -26.61 -1.34
N LYS A 489 -3.56 -26.28 -2.21
CA LYS A 489 -3.34 -26.21 -3.66
C LYS A 489 -2.24 -25.21 -4.02
N TYR A 490 -2.24 -24.04 -3.39
CA TYR A 490 -1.27 -22.98 -3.62
C TYR A 490 0.16 -23.43 -3.32
N TYR A 491 0.38 -24.08 -2.18
CA TYR A 491 1.70 -24.56 -1.79
C TYR A 491 2.15 -25.82 -2.54
N GLN A 492 1.24 -26.67 -3.02
CA GLN A 492 1.60 -27.94 -3.67
C GLN A 492 1.67 -27.83 -5.19
N ASP A 493 0.74 -27.12 -5.82
CA ASP A 493 0.58 -27.15 -7.28
C ASP A 493 1.27 -25.97 -7.98
N TYR A 494 1.37 -24.81 -7.31
CA TYR A 494 1.84 -23.57 -7.94
C TYR A 494 3.24 -23.14 -7.47
N LEU A 495 3.66 -23.57 -6.28
CA LEU A 495 4.93 -23.17 -5.69
C LEU A 495 5.88 -24.35 -5.49
N PHE A 496 7.17 -24.06 -5.63
CA PHE A 496 8.27 -24.95 -5.31
C PHE A 496 9.18 -24.26 -4.30
N PHE A 497 9.60 -25.00 -3.29
CA PHE A 497 10.39 -24.47 -2.17
C PHE A 497 11.86 -24.93 -2.17
N ASP A 498 12.26 -25.62 -3.23
CA ASP A 498 13.64 -26.07 -3.43
C ASP A 498 14.44 -25.03 -4.22
N PHE A 499 15.77 -25.09 -4.12
CA PHE A 499 16.69 -24.35 -4.96
C PHE A 499 17.70 -25.31 -5.58
N GLY A 500 17.20 -26.17 -6.46
CA GLY A 500 17.97 -27.19 -7.16
C GLY A 500 18.61 -26.67 -8.45
N GLU A 501 19.16 -27.59 -9.24
CA GLU A 501 19.87 -27.24 -10.48
C GLU A 501 18.97 -26.56 -11.53
N ARG A 502 17.68 -26.91 -11.56
CA ARG A 502 16.71 -26.28 -12.48
C ARG A 502 16.42 -24.84 -12.08
N GLU A 503 16.24 -24.56 -10.79
CA GLU A 503 16.02 -23.22 -10.25
C GLU A 503 17.29 -22.35 -10.42
N LYS A 504 18.47 -22.92 -10.16
CA LYS A 504 19.76 -22.26 -10.42
C LYS A 504 19.93 -21.93 -11.90
N ALA A 505 19.55 -22.83 -12.81
CA ALA A 505 19.55 -22.55 -14.25
C ALA A 505 18.55 -21.45 -14.61
N GLY A 506 17.33 -21.50 -14.06
CA GLY A 506 16.30 -20.48 -14.26
C GLY A 506 16.74 -19.09 -13.77
N LEU A 507 17.43 -19.00 -12.63
CA LEU A 507 17.99 -17.76 -12.11
C LEU A 507 19.08 -17.18 -13.03
N ARG A 508 19.93 -18.04 -13.63
CA ARG A 508 20.93 -17.62 -14.62
C ARG A 508 20.29 -17.11 -15.91
N GLU A 509 19.26 -17.78 -16.41
CA GLU A 509 18.50 -17.28 -17.56
C GLU A 509 17.84 -15.94 -17.24
N PHE A 510 17.23 -15.79 -16.07
CA PHE A 510 16.65 -14.51 -15.66
C PHE A 510 17.69 -13.38 -15.64
N HIS A 511 18.88 -13.65 -15.11
CA HIS A 511 20.00 -12.72 -15.16
C HIS A 511 20.40 -12.33 -16.59
N HIS A 512 20.51 -13.29 -17.50
CA HIS A 512 20.79 -13.03 -18.92
C HIS A 512 19.71 -12.18 -19.59
N HIS A 513 18.43 -12.47 -19.31
CA HIS A 513 17.31 -11.67 -19.78
C HIS A 513 17.33 -10.24 -19.20
N CYS A 514 17.72 -10.06 -17.93
CA CYS A 514 17.89 -8.75 -17.32
C CYS A 514 18.97 -7.92 -18.05
N LEU A 515 20.15 -8.52 -18.33
CA LEU A 515 21.23 -7.85 -19.06
C LEU A 515 20.78 -7.43 -20.47
N ARG A 516 20.15 -8.33 -21.22
CA ARG A 516 19.59 -8.04 -22.56
C ARG A 516 18.60 -6.88 -22.56
N ASN A 517 17.83 -6.75 -21.48
CA ASN A 517 16.82 -5.70 -21.31
C ASN A 517 17.32 -4.47 -20.56
N LYS A 518 18.65 -4.33 -20.37
CA LYS A 518 19.28 -3.21 -19.66
C LYS A 518 18.70 -2.97 -18.26
N ILE A 519 18.29 -4.04 -17.60
CA ILE A 519 17.86 -4.02 -16.20
C ILE A 519 19.13 -4.04 -15.36
N ASP A 520 19.21 -3.16 -14.37
CA ASP A 520 20.36 -3.06 -13.47
C ASP A 520 20.55 -4.37 -12.69
N VAL A 521 21.57 -5.13 -13.08
CA VAL A 521 22.08 -6.36 -12.47
C VAL A 521 23.61 -6.41 -12.66
N ALA A 522 24.32 -7.17 -11.84
CA ALA A 522 25.76 -7.36 -11.99
C ALA A 522 26.11 -7.95 -13.37
N PRO A 523 27.24 -7.57 -14.00
CA PRO A 523 27.59 -8.06 -15.34
C PRO A 523 27.93 -9.56 -15.37
N GLU A 524 28.51 -10.08 -14.28
CA GLU A 524 28.79 -11.50 -14.09
C GLU A 524 27.99 -12.05 -12.90
N LEU A 525 27.47 -13.27 -13.06
CA LEU A 525 26.75 -13.96 -12.00
C LEU A 525 27.53 -15.19 -11.54
N ARG A 526 27.92 -15.21 -10.27
CA ARG A 526 28.45 -16.40 -9.58
C ARG A 526 27.56 -16.71 -8.40
N LEU A 527 26.98 -17.90 -8.37
CA LEU A 527 26.14 -18.34 -7.25
C LEU A 527 27.03 -18.69 -6.06
N ASN A 528 26.93 -17.90 -5.00
CA ASN A 528 27.65 -18.10 -3.75
C ASN A 528 26.75 -18.91 -2.80
N LEU A 529 26.85 -20.23 -2.86
CA LEU A 529 25.94 -21.15 -2.18
C LEU A 529 26.47 -21.55 -0.78
N VAL A 530 25.57 -21.73 0.18
CA VAL A 530 25.88 -22.18 1.55
C VAL A 530 24.88 -23.21 2.09
#